data_AF-A0A8J3EIC7-F1
#
_entry.id   AF-A0A8J3EIC7-F1
#
_cell.length_a   1.000
_cell.length_b   1.000
_cell.length_c   1.000
_cell.angle_alpha   90.00
_cell.angle_beta   90.00
_cell.angle_gamma   90.00
#
_symmetry.space_group_name_H-M   'P 1'
#
loop_
_entity.id
_entity.type
_entity.pdbx_description
1 polymer ?
#
loop_
_entity_poly.entity_id
_entity_poly.type
_entity_poly.pdbx_seq_one_letter_code
_entity_poly.pdbx_strand_id
1 'polypeptide(L)'
;MVALLLLISFILHIITLFSLYMLFQQYKKGNALESKEIIELMETYLEEIKEENNRLQNYIHSLEREKDNAPAKTAAKSELPAEGNKEEESFALSLAEKMNDHIEASLEAKVLQLHQQGKSLEEIAKTLNCGKTEAELIIKFQQKM
;
A
#
# COMPACT_ATOMS: atom_id res chain seq x y z
N MET A 1 -12.18 -31.61 -62.54
CA MET A 1 -12.91 -30.48 -61.92
C MET A 1 -12.94 -30.56 -60.40
N VAL A 2 -13.55 -31.58 -59.80
CA VAL A 2 -13.64 -31.72 -58.32
C VAL A 2 -12.28 -31.80 -57.63
N ALA A 3 -11.32 -32.55 -58.19
CA ALA A 3 -9.97 -32.66 -57.62
C ALA A 3 -9.22 -31.31 -57.54
N LEU A 4 -9.42 -30.41 -58.51
CA LEU A 4 -8.84 -29.05 -58.48
C LEU A 4 -9.47 -28.23 -57.36
N LEU A 5 -10.79 -28.33 -57.17
CA LEU A 5 -11.48 -27.65 -56.07
C LEU A 5 -11.03 -28.15 -54.70
N LEU A 6 -10.80 -29.47 -54.55
CA LEU A 6 -10.25 -30.05 -53.32
C LEU A 6 -8.81 -29.59 -53.05
N LEU A 7 -7.97 -29.50 -54.08
CA LEU A 7 -6.60 -28.99 -53.96
C LEU A 7 -6.60 -27.53 -53.47
N ILE A 8 -7.43 -26.68 -54.08
CA ILE A 8 -7.56 -25.26 -53.70
C ILE A 8 -8.06 -25.13 -52.25
N SER A 9 -9.07 -25.92 -51.85
CA SER A 9 -9.57 -25.93 -50.48
C SER A 9 -8.48 -26.34 -49.48
N PHE A 10 -7.69 -27.34 -49.82
CA PHE A 10 -6.60 -27.81 -48.96
C PHE A 10 -5.50 -26.75 -48.79
N ILE A 11 -5.12 -26.07 -49.89
CA ILE A 11 -4.16 -24.95 -49.83
C ILE A 11 -4.71 -23.81 -48.96
N LEU A 12 -5.99 -23.48 -49.11
CA LEU A 12 -6.62 -22.44 -48.30
C LEU A 12 -6.59 -22.81 -46.80
N HIS A 13 -6.83 -24.07 -46.45
CA HIS A 13 -6.73 -24.54 -45.07
C HIS A 13 -5.31 -24.42 -44.52
N ILE A 14 -4.27 -24.78 -45.29
CA ILE A 14 -2.88 -24.59 -44.90
C ILE A 14 -2.59 -23.11 -44.62
N ILE A 15 -3.04 -22.21 -45.50
CA ILE A 15 -2.88 -20.76 -45.31
C ILE A 15 -3.57 -20.30 -44.03
N THR A 16 -4.80 -20.74 -43.77
CA THR A 16 -5.51 -20.37 -42.54
C THR A 16 -4.81 -20.86 -41.27
N LEU A 17 -4.29 -22.08 -41.28
CA LEU A 17 -3.52 -22.64 -40.16
C LEU A 17 -2.21 -21.88 -39.95
N PHE A 18 -1.53 -21.50 -41.04
CA PHE A 18 -0.31 -20.69 -40.98
C PHE A 18 -0.60 -19.31 -40.39
N SER A 19 -1.66 -18.64 -40.84
CA SER A 19 -2.09 -17.35 -40.29
C SER A 19 -2.46 -17.46 -38.81
N LEU A 20 -3.15 -18.52 -38.39
CA LEU A 20 -3.49 -18.78 -36.99
C LEU A 20 -2.22 -18.98 -36.14
N TYR A 21 -1.24 -19.75 -36.65
CA TYR A 21 0.04 -19.95 -35.98
C TYR A 21 0.82 -18.65 -35.80
N MET A 22 0.89 -17.83 -36.85
CA MET A 22 1.53 -16.50 -36.79
C MET A 22 0.86 -15.60 -35.74
N LEU A 23 -0.48 -15.55 -35.73
CA LEU A 23 -1.24 -14.78 -34.75
C LEU A 23 -0.98 -15.26 -33.31
N PHE A 24 -0.97 -16.58 -33.09
CA PHE A 24 -0.65 -17.16 -31.79
C PHE A 24 0.77 -16.81 -31.32
N GLN A 25 1.74 -16.79 -32.23
CA GLN A 25 3.10 -16.39 -31.90
C GLN A 25 3.19 -14.90 -31.54
N GLN A 26 2.51 -14.03 -32.28
CA GLN A 26 2.46 -12.60 -31.99
C GLN A 26 1.82 -12.31 -30.64
N TYR A 27 0.71 -12.99 -30.33
CA TYR A 27 0.02 -12.86 -29.04
C TYR A 27 0.92 -13.28 -27.86
N LYS A 28 1.68 -14.37 -28.01
CA LYS A 28 2.63 -14.80 -26.98
C LYS A 28 3.78 -13.82 -26.76
N LYS A 29 4.36 -13.29 -27.85
CA LYS A 29 5.49 -12.35 -27.77
C LYS A 29 5.07 -11.01 -27.16
N GLY A 30 3.92 -10.46 -27.55
CA GLY A 30 3.42 -9.19 -27.02
C GLY A 30 3.19 -9.24 -25.50
N ASN A 31 2.39 -10.19 -25.04
CA ASN A 31 2.06 -10.31 -23.61
C ASN A 31 3.28 -10.66 -22.74
N ALA A 32 4.20 -11.49 -23.24
CA ALA A 32 5.38 -11.90 -22.48
C ALA A 32 6.42 -10.78 -22.35
N LEU A 33 6.56 -9.91 -23.35
CA LEU A 33 7.44 -8.74 -23.29
C LEU A 33 6.88 -7.70 -22.32
N GLU A 34 5.59 -7.36 -22.47
CA GLU A 34 4.90 -6.42 -21.59
C GLU A 34 4.95 -6.87 -20.12
N SER A 35 4.72 -8.16 -19.85
CA SER A 35 4.80 -8.70 -18.50
C SER A 35 6.20 -8.58 -17.88
N LYS A 36 7.26 -8.75 -18.68
CA LYS A 36 8.65 -8.65 -18.18
C LYS A 36 9.00 -7.20 -17.82
N GLU A 37 8.67 -6.26 -18.69
CA GLU A 37 8.91 -4.83 -18.45
C GLU A 37 8.16 -4.34 -17.20
N ILE A 38 6.90 -4.79 -17.01
CA ILE A 38 6.13 -4.49 -15.80
C ILE A 38 6.78 -5.08 -14.55
N ILE A 39 7.27 -6.32 -14.60
CA ILE A 39 7.93 -6.97 -13.45
C ILE A 39 9.22 -6.24 -13.07
N GLU A 40 10.05 -5.87 -14.04
CA GLU A 40 11.32 -5.15 -13.81
C GLU A 40 11.08 -3.75 -13.23
N LEU A 41 10.07 -3.04 -13.75
CA LEU A 41 9.65 -1.76 -13.21
C LEU A 41 9.13 -1.90 -11.76
N MET A 42 8.33 -2.93 -11.49
CA MET A 42 7.81 -3.20 -10.14
C MET A 42 8.93 -3.54 -9.16
N GLU A 43 9.95 -4.28 -9.57
CA GLU A 43 11.13 -4.57 -8.75
C GLU A 43 11.87 -3.27 -8.37
N THR A 44 12.04 -2.37 -9.33
CA THR A 44 12.66 -1.06 -9.09
C THR A 44 11.85 -0.23 -8.08
N TYR A 45 10.52 -0.16 -8.24
CA TYR A 45 9.64 0.55 -7.30
C TYR A 45 9.64 -0.05 -5.91
N LEU A 46 9.67 -1.39 -5.79
CA LEU A 46 9.73 -2.06 -4.49
C LEU A 46 11.02 -1.75 -3.75
N GLU A 47 12.15 -1.69 -4.46
CA GLU A 47 13.44 -1.30 -3.88
C GLU A 47 13.40 0.16 -3.39
N GLU A 48 12.87 1.08 -4.21
CA GLU A 48 12.72 2.50 -3.86
C GLU A 48 11.85 2.71 -2.61
N ILE A 49 10.69 2.05 -2.55
CA ILE A 49 9.79 2.12 -1.39
C ILE A 49 10.45 1.52 -0.14
N LYS A 50 11.21 0.43 -0.28
CA LYS A 50 11.94 -0.19 0.83
C LYS A 50 13.04 0.73 1.34
N GLU A 51 13.76 1.40 0.46
CA GLU A 51 14.79 2.38 0.81
C GLU A 51 14.17 3.59 1.52
N GLU A 52 13.05 4.12 1.01
CA GLU A 52 12.32 5.21 1.64
C GLU A 52 11.81 4.85 3.04
N ASN A 53 11.24 3.65 3.21
CA ASN A 53 10.82 3.15 4.51
C ASN A 53 12.00 3.06 5.50
N ASN A 54 13.17 2.61 5.04
CA ASN A 54 14.37 2.56 5.88
C ASN A 54 14.84 3.97 6.28
N ARG A 55 14.83 4.92 5.32
CA ARG A 55 15.14 6.34 5.59
C ARG A 55 14.21 6.92 6.65
N LEU A 56 12.91 6.64 6.55
CA LEU A 56 11.91 7.09 7.52
C LEU A 56 12.13 6.47 8.90
N GLN A 57 12.35 5.16 8.97
CA GLN A 57 12.64 4.46 10.23
C GLN A 57 13.89 5.04 10.92
N ASN A 58 14.95 5.30 10.15
CA ASN A 58 16.17 5.90 10.66
C ASN A 58 15.94 7.34 11.16
N TYR A 59 15.13 8.13 10.44
CA TYR A 59 14.78 9.48 10.86
C TYR A 59 14.04 9.47 12.20
N ILE A 60 13.01 8.63 12.33
CA ILE A 60 12.24 8.48 13.58
C ILE A 60 13.16 8.04 14.72
N HIS A 61 13.97 7.00 14.51
CA HIS A 61 14.91 6.53 15.53
C HIS A 61 15.95 7.60 15.91
N SER A 62 16.37 8.44 14.97
CA SER A 62 17.27 9.57 15.27
C SER A 62 16.62 10.63 16.14
N LEU A 63 15.33 10.92 15.94
CA LEU A 63 14.56 11.86 16.75
C LEU A 63 14.32 11.33 18.17
N GLU A 64 14.11 10.02 18.32
CA GLU A 64 14.00 9.39 19.64
C GLU A 64 15.33 9.48 20.42
N ARG A 65 16.47 9.25 19.75
CA ARG A 65 17.79 9.34 20.38
C ARG A 65 18.21 10.76 20.76
N GLU A 66 17.71 11.79 20.07
CA GLU A 66 17.96 13.18 20.44
C GLU A 66 17.23 13.59 21.74
N LYS A 67 16.06 13.01 22.02
CA LYS A 67 15.34 13.25 23.29
C LYS A 67 16.07 12.69 24.51
N ASP A 68 16.85 11.62 24.35
CA ASP A 68 17.57 10.96 25.44
C ASP A 68 18.98 11.52 25.72
N ASN A 69 19.52 12.40 24.87
CA ASN A 69 20.89 12.93 24.99
C ASN A 69 20.95 14.46 25.18
N ALA A 70 20.06 15.02 26.00
CA ALA A 70 20.27 16.37 26.55
C ALA A 70 21.28 16.30 27.72
N PRO A 71 22.45 17.00 27.65
CA PRO A 71 23.42 16.95 28.73
C PRO A 71 22.94 17.77 29.94
N ALA A 72 22.54 17.07 31.00
CA ALA A 72 22.41 17.64 32.33
C ALA A 72 23.79 18.03 32.87
N LYS A 73 24.13 19.33 32.78
CA LYS A 73 25.16 19.95 33.61
C LYS A 73 24.49 20.93 34.56
N THR A 74 24.39 20.56 35.83
CA THR A 74 24.91 21.31 36.99
C THR A 74 24.68 20.46 38.23
N ALA A 75 25.77 19.91 38.78
CA ALA A 75 25.79 19.28 40.08
C ALA A 75 26.17 20.34 41.13
N ALA A 76 25.33 20.49 42.16
CA ALA A 76 25.69 20.52 43.59
C ALA A 76 24.63 21.32 44.39
N LYS A 77 23.86 20.64 45.25
CA LYS A 77 23.93 20.79 46.72
C LYS A 77 22.81 19.99 47.44
N SER A 78 23.26 18.99 48.20
CA SER A 78 22.79 18.42 49.49
C SER A 78 21.30 18.37 49.90
N GLU A 79 20.93 17.16 50.34
CA GLU A 79 20.04 16.78 51.47
C GLU A 79 18.56 16.38 51.21
N LEU A 80 18.32 15.08 51.43
CA LEU A 80 17.03 14.38 51.68
C LEU A 80 16.52 14.66 53.13
N PRO A 81 15.33 14.19 53.61
CA PRO A 81 14.11 13.67 52.94
C PRO A 81 12.77 14.24 53.53
N ALA A 82 11.64 14.13 52.81
CA ALA A 82 10.29 14.08 53.43
C ALA A 82 9.19 13.54 52.48
N GLU A 83 8.96 12.23 52.58
CA GLU A 83 7.67 11.50 52.66
C GLU A 83 6.33 12.17 52.24
N GLY A 84 5.50 11.45 51.46
CA GLY A 84 4.04 11.65 51.37
C GLY A 84 3.44 11.49 49.96
N ASN A 85 3.19 10.28 49.44
CA ASN A 85 1.95 9.50 49.53
C ASN A 85 0.88 9.86 48.45
N LYS A 86 0.36 8.79 47.79
CA LYS A 86 -0.93 8.68 47.03
C LYS A 86 -0.96 9.29 45.62
N GLU A 87 -1.62 8.75 44.61
CA GLU A 87 -2.45 7.55 44.38
C GLU A 87 -2.54 7.45 42.84
N GLU A 88 -2.65 6.23 42.30
CA GLU A 88 -3.12 6.02 40.94
C GLU A 88 -4.59 6.47 40.83
N GLU A 89 -4.94 7.26 39.80
CA GLU A 89 -6.07 6.99 38.89
C GLU A 89 -6.47 8.22 38.07
N SER A 90 -7.12 7.92 36.94
CA SER A 90 -7.96 8.81 36.13
C SER A 90 -7.25 9.62 35.04
N PHE A 91 -6.99 8.90 33.95
CA PHE A 91 -7.54 9.19 32.61
C PHE A 91 -8.53 10.37 32.57
N ALA A 92 -8.00 11.59 32.45
CA ALA A 92 -8.79 12.75 32.05
C ALA A 92 -8.27 13.19 30.68
N LEU A 93 -8.92 12.66 29.65
CA LEU A 93 -8.93 13.25 28.31
C LEU A 93 -9.39 14.70 28.43
N SER A 94 -8.42 15.62 28.50
CA SER A 94 -8.67 17.05 28.40
C SER A 94 -7.51 17.70 27.68
N LEU A 95 -7.47 17.51 26.36
CA LEU A 95 -6.88 18.52 25.48
C LEU A 95 -7.72 18.66 24.21
N ALA A 96 -9.01 18.93 24.42
CA ALA A 96 -9.77 19.70 23.46
C ALA A 96 -9.31 21.16 23.56
N GLU A 97 -8.22 21.52 22.90
CA GLU A 97 -8.12 22.76 22.13
C GLU A 97 -6.79 22.87 21.37
N LYS A 98 -6.92 22.96 20.04
CA LYS A 98 -6.00 23.62 19.10
C LYS A 98 -4.61 22.97 18.91
N MET A 99 -4.62 21.82 18.24
CA MET A 99 -3.62 21.56 17.20
C MET A 99 -4.36 21.21 15.91
N ASN A 100 -4.49 22.22 15.04
CA ASN A 100 -4.92 22.07 13.66
C ASN A 100 -3.72 21.62 12.82
N ASP A 101 -3.16 20.46 13.15
CA ASP A 101 -2.38 19.70 12.18
C ASP A 101 -3.39 18.88 11.39
N HIS A 102 -3.59 19.25 10.13
CA HIS A 102 -4.33 18.47 9.17
C HIS A 102 -3.59 17.13 8.98
N ILE A 103 -3.84 16.17 9.88
CA ILE A 103 -3.56 14.77 9.61
C ILE A 103 -4.60 14.36 8.58
N GLU A 104 -4.28 14.57 7.30
CA GLU A 104 -5.07 13.96 6.23
C GLU A 104 -4.92 12.45 6.37
N ALA A 105 -5.89 11.82 7.04
CA ALA A 105 -5.96 10.37 7.12
C ALA A 105 -5.85 9.80 5.70
N SER A 106 -4.93 8.84 5.50
CA SER A 106 -4.74 8.17 4.22
C SER A 106 -6.07 7.58 3.75
N LEU A 107 -6.21 7.39 2.43
CA LEU A 107 -7.41 6.80 1.86
C LEU A 107 -7.73 5.45 2.53
N GLU A 108 -6.71 4.65 2.81
CA GLU A 108 -6.82 3.36 3.52
C GLU A 108 -7.35 3.53 4.95
N ALA A 109 -6.80 4.48 5.73
CA ALA A 109 -7.26 4.76 7.08
C ALA A 109 -8.72 5.21 7.10
N LYS A 110 -9.15 6.02 6.11
CA LYS A 110 -10.54 6.44 5.94
C LYS A 110 -11.45 5.27 5.56
N VAL A 111 -11.02 4.39 4.67
CA VAL A 111 -11.75 3.16 4.31
C VAL A 111 -11.97 2.29 5.54
N LEU A 112 -10.92 2.07 6.34
CA LEU A 112 -10.99 1.26 7.56
C LEU A 112 -11.88 1.89 8.63
N GLN A 113 -11.78 3.21 8.84
CA GLN A 113 -12.62 3.92 9.79
C GLN A 113 -14.11 3.80 9.43
N LEU A 114 -14.45 4.01 8.15
CA LEU A 114 -15.84 3.93 7.68
C LEU A 114 -16.36 2.49 7.73
N HIS A 115 -15.51 1.50 7.46
CA HIS A 115 -15.84 0.09 7.60
C HIS A 115 -16.07 -0.31 9.07
N GLN A 116 -15.23 0.16 10.00
CA GLN A 116 -15.42 -0.04 11.44
C GLN A 116 -16.71 0.62 11.96
N GLN A 117 -17.13 1.73 11.35
CA GLN A 117 -18.43 2.36 11.59
C GLN A 117 -19.62 1.57 11.00
N GLY A 118 -19.37 0.44 10.33
CA GLY A 118 -20.40 -0.43 9.79
C GLY A 118 -21.00 0.04 8.46
N LYS A 119 -20.36 1.00 7.76
CA LYS A 119 -20.84 1.45 6.45
C LYS A 119 -20.63 0.39 5.38
N SER A 120 -21.52 0.39 4.39
CA SER A 120 -21.43 -0.55 3.26
C SER A 120 -20.28 -0.18 2.32
N LEU A 121 -19.72 -1.17 1.62
CA LEU A 121 -18.64 -0.98 0.64
C LEU A 121 -18.99 0.07 -0.43
N GLU A 122 -20.27 0.16 -0.81
CA GLU A 122 -20.76 1.13 -1.80
C GLU A 122 -20.78 2.56 -1.27
N GLU A 123 -21.13 2.74 0.01
CA GLU A 123 -21.10 4.05 0.66
C GLU A 123 -19.68 4.53 0.89
N ILE A 124 -18.77 3.62 1.23
CA ILE A 124 -17.33 3.93 1.37
C ILE A 124 -16.77 4.39 0.02
N ALA A 125 -17.02 3.63 -1.05
CA ALA A 125 -16.62 3.95 -2.42
C ALA A 125 -17.14 5.33 -2.87
N LYS A 126 -18.42 5.63 -2.64
CA LYS A 126 -19.02 6.92 -2.97
C LYS A 126 -18.45 8.08 -2.15
N THR A 127 -18.21 7.86 -0.86
CA THR A 127 -17.72 8.91 0.06
C THR A 127 -16.27 9.27 -0.24
N LEU A 128 -15.45 8.29 -0.61
CA LEU A 128 -14.02 8.46 -0.87
C LEU A 128 -13.67 8.57 -2.36
N ASN A 129 -14.69 8.61 -3.23
CA ASN A 129 -14.54 8.62 -4.68
C ASN A 129 -13.58 7.52 -5.20
N CYS A 130 -13.67 6.33 -4.62
CA CYS A 130 -12.87 5.16 -4.98
C CYS A 130 -13.77 4.03 -5.50
N GLY A 131 -13.18 3.06 -6.20
CA GLY A 131 -13.93 1.91 -6.73
C GLY A 131 -14.47 1.01 -5.61
N LYS A 132 -15.64 0.39 -5.80
CA LYS A 132 -16.19 -0.61 -4.85
C LYS A 132 -15.21 -1.76 -4.60
N THR A 133 -14.52 -2.19 -5.66
CA THR A 133 -13.48 -3.23 -5.60
C THR A 133 -12.23 -2.78 -4.87
N GLU A 134 -11.87 -1.49 -5.00
CA GLU A 134 -10.71 -0.91 -4.31
C GLU A 134 -10.97 -0.83 -2.80
N ALA A 135 -12.16 -0.37 -2.39
CA ALA A 135 -12.57 -0.36 -1.00
C ALA A 135 -12.59 -1.78 -0.39
N GLU A 136 -13.09 -2.77 -1.13
CA GLU A 136 -13.09 -4.18 -0.70
C GLU A 136 -11.68 -4.74 -0.55
N LEU A 137 -10.78 -4.41 -1.49
CA LEU A 137 -9.40 -4.89 -1.50
C LEU A 137 -8.63 -4.36 -0.29
N ILE A 138 -8.77 -3.07 0.03
CA ILE A 138 -8.13 -2.42 1.19
C ILE A 138 -8.56 -3.11 2.49
N ILE A 139 -9.86 -3.38 2.66
CA ILE A 139 -10.38 -4.06 3.86
C ILE A 139 -9.80 -5.49 3.98
N LYS A 140 -9.73 -6.23 2.88
CA LYS A 140 -9.18 -7.60 2.86
C LYS A 140 -7.69 -7.66 3.18
N PHE A 141 -6.90 -6.69 2.73
CA PHE A 141 -5.47 -6.64 3.05
C PHE A 141 -5.24 -6.45 4.55
N GLN A 142 -6.04 -5.61 5.21
CA GLN A 142 -5.90 -5.36 6.65
C GLN A 142 -6.42 -6.52 7.51
N GLN A 143 -7.44 -7.26 7.07
CA GLN A 143 -7.99 -8.39 7.84
C GLN A 143 -7.11 -9.65 7.83
N LYS A 144 -6.15 -9.74 6.91
CA LYS A 144 -5.29 -10.92 6.72
C LYS A 144 -3.91 -10.78 7.38
N MET A 145 -3.59 -9.60 7.92
CA MET A 145 -2.43 -9.34 8.78
C MET A 145 -2.85 -9.45 10.25
#